data_AF-A0A1S3YYK2-F1
#
_entry.id   AF-A0A1S3YYK2-F1
#
_cell.length_a   1.000
_cell.length_b   1.000
_cell.length_c   1.000
_cell.angle_alpha   90.00
_cell.angle_beta   90.00
_cell.angle_gamma   90.00
#
_symmetry.space_group_name_H-M   'P 1'
#
loop_
_entity.id
_entity.type
_entity.pdbx_description
1 polymer ?
#
loop_
_entity_poly.entity_id
_entity_poly.type
_entity_poly.pdbx_seq_one_letter_code
_entity_poly.pdbx_strand_id
1 'polypeptide(L)'
;DGTNSCFNLLCPAFVLINTEIAVDSIISPVSQPGVKTYDLDFNLNWDLNNGNWWLFITNTHTPIGFWPQEVFDDFAFFATRVEFGGVVYSAPGILEPPMGSGSFPVGNTTRDGCCRNITILNDKGENIDIGKLTTHVDSPNLYNAVDVENAGDDWKHMVLYGGPGGL
;
A
#
# COMPACT_ATOMS: atom_id res chain seq x y z
N ASP A 1 0.96 -5.54 -15.81
CA ASP A 1 2.04 -6.43 -15.30
C ASP A 1 3.25 -5.63 -14.75
N GLY A 2 3.10 -4.34 -14.42
CA GLY A 2 4.19 -3.53 -13.87
C GLY A 2 5.23 -3.05 -14.88
N THR A 3 5.14 -3.44 -16.17
CA THR A 3 6.12 -3.05 -17.20
C THR A 3 6.16 -1.54 -17.47
N ASN A 4 5.05 -0.83 -17.22
CA ASN A 4 4.95 0.64 -17.26
C ASN A 4 4.70 1.21 -15.86
N SER A 5 5.45 0.76 -14.84
CA SER A 5 5.29 1.27 -13.48
C SER A 5 5.74 2.73 -13.35
N CYS A 6 4.93 3.55 -12.70
CA CYS A 6 5.26 4.91 -12.35
C CYS A 6 5.25 5.06 -10.83
N PHE A 7 6.37 5.51 -10.28
CA PHE A 7 6.50 5.76 -8.85
C PHE A 7 6.29 7.24 -8.54
N ASN A 8 5.45 7.52 -7.55
CA ASN A 8 5.20 8.86 -7.03
C ASN A 8 4.78 9.84 -8.14
N LEU A 9 5.42 11.01 -8.19
CA LEU A 9 5.19 12.05 -9.20
C LEU A 9 6.26 12.06 -10.30
N LEU A 10 7.03 10.96 -10.44
CA LEU A 10 8.11 10.87 -11.44
C LEU A 10 7.60 10.75 -12.88
N CYS A 11 6.30 10.50 -13.05
CA CYS A 11 5.61 10.57 -14.33
C CYS A 11 4.23 11.24 -14.16
N PRO A 12 3.60 11.72 -15.25
CA PRO A 12 2.35 12.46 -15.21
C PRO A 12 1.09 11.58 -15.06
N ALA A 13 1.20 10.42 -14.40
CA ALA A 13 0.07 9.52 -14.22
C ALA A 13 -0.86 9.92 -13.05
N PHE A 14 -0.31 10.61 -12.03
CA PHE A 14 -1.07 11.09 -10.88
C PHE A 14 -1.15 12.61 -10.87
N VAL A 15 -2.35 13.14 -10.71
CA VAL A 15 -2.62 14.57 -10.57
C VAL A 15 -2.74 14.90 -9.09
N LEU A 16 -1.70 15.51 -8.54
CA LEU A 16 -1.71 16.03 -7.18
C LEU A 16 -2.63 17.25 -7.09
N ILE A 17 -3.59 17.22 -6.16
CA ILE A 17 -4.54 18.31 -5.93
C ILE A 17 -4.21 19.07 -4.66
N ASN A 18 -3.91 18.35 -3.57
CA ASN A 18 -3.52 18.97 -2.32
C ASN A 18 -1.99 19.03 -2.19
N THR A 19 -1.42 20.19 -2.51
CA THR A 19 0.03 20.42 -2.46
C THR A 19 0.59 20.55 -1.04
N GLU A 20 -0.26 20.59 -0.02
CA GLU A 20 0.19 20.54 1.39
C GLU A 20 0.60 19.12 1.80
N ILE A 21 0.13 18.11 1.06
CA ILE A 21 0.45 16.69 1.30
C ILE A 21 1.46 16.26 0.24
N ALA A 22 2.72 16.17 0.63
CA ALA A 22 3.76 15.67 -0.25
C ALA A 22 3.63 14.15 -0.43
N VAL A 23 3.35 13.72 -1.66
CA VAL A 23 3.53 12.32 -2.09
C VAL A 23 5.02 11.99 -2.01
N ASP A 24 5.36 10.77 -1.59
CA ASP A 24 6.74 10.33 -1.28
C ASP A 24 7.34 10.94 0.00
N SER A 25 6.51 11.55 0.85
CA SER A 25 6.97 12.06 2.14
C SER A 25 7.07 10.97 3.21
N ILE A 26 7.93 11.23 4.20
CA ILE A 26 8.05 10.39 5.38
C ILE A 26 6.83 10.63 6.28
N ILE A 27 6.19 9.55 6.71
CA ILE A 27 5.17 9.62 7.77
C ILE A 27 5.86 10.11 9.04
N SER A 28 5.52 11.33 9.46
CA SER A 28 6.07 11.96 10.64
C SER A 28 5.01 12.01 11.75
N PRO A 29 5.36 11.59 12.98
CA PRO A 29 6.65 11.02 13.40
C PRO A 29 6.86 9.57 12.89
N VAL A 30 8.13 9.17 12.76
CA VAL A 30 8.51 7.82 12.29
C VAL A 30 8.31 6.79 13.40
N SER A 31 7.74 5.64 13.02
CA SER A 31 7.56 4.47 13.90
C SER A 31 8.89 3.93 14.44
N GLN A 32 8.87 3.49 15.70
CA GLN A 32 9.98 2.81 16.37
C GLN A 32 9.57 1.38 16.70
N PRO A 33 10.23 0.37 16.08
CA PRO A 33 9.86 -1.03 16.26
C PRO A 33 9.81 -1.46 17.74
N GLY A 34 8.67 -1.97 18.17
CA GLY A 34 8.41 -2.45 19.53
C GLY A 34 8.15 -1.36 20.57
N VAL A 35 8.11 -0.09 20.17
CA VAL A 35 7.91 1.05 21.09
C VAL A 35 6.64 1.80 20.74
N LYS A 36 6.60 2.44 19.57
CA LYS A 36 5.47 3.26 19.16
C LYS A 36 5.35 3.25 17.64
N THR A 37 4.14 2.96 17.18
CA THR A 37 3.81 2.90 15.76
C THR A 37 2.90 4.05 15.37
N TYR A 38 3.07 4.52 14.15
CA TYR A 38 2.28 5.53 13.48
C TYR A 38 1.91 5.01 12.09
N ASP A 39 0.68 5.27 11.70
CA ASP A 39 0.10 4.83 10.44
C ASP A 39 -0.81 5.91 9.85
N LEU A 40 -1.14 5.75 8.58
CA LEU A 40 -2.06 6.60 7.85
C LEU A 40 -3.12 5.70 7.22
N ASP A 41 -4.38 6.14 7.33
CA ASP A 41 -5.50 5.49 6.69
C ASP A 41 -5.74 6.14 5.33
N PHE A 42 -5.70 5.34 4.27
CA PHE A 42 -5.99 5.76 2.91
C PHE A 42 -7.25 5.12 2.39
N ASN A 43 -7.94 5.85 1.52
CA ASN A 43 -9.11 5.36 0.82
C ASN A 43 -8.95 5.66 -0.68
N LEU A 44 -9.21 4.63 -1.49
CA LEU A 44 -9.13 4.69 -2.94
C LEU A 44 -10.53 4.44 -3.51
N ASN A 45 -11.07 5.44 -4.22
CA ASN A 45 -12.41 5.35 -4.79
C ASN A 45 -12.38 5.68 -6.26
N TRP A 46 -13.12 4.91 -7.04
CA TRP A 46 -13.41 5.24 -8.43
C TRP A 46 -14.63 6.18 -8.50
N ASP A 47 -14.49 7.29 -9.21
CA ASP A 47 -15.58 8.26 -9.42
C ASP A 47 -16.43 7.85 -10.63
N LEU A 48 -17.69 7.50 -10.35
CA LEU A 48 -18.71 7.14 -11.34
C LEU A 48 -18.96 8.21 -12.42
N ASN A 49 -18.68 9.49 -12.13
CA ASN A 49 -19.04 10.59 -13.03
C ASN A 49 -18.01 10.83 -14.13
N ASN A 50 -16.72 10.73 -13.80
CA ASN A 50 -15.61 11.10 -14.68
C ASN A 50 -14.58 9.98 -14.85
N GLY A 51 -14.75 8.85 -14.16
CA GLY A 51 -13.90 7.66 -14.33
C GLY A 51 -12.57 7.70 -13.59
N ASN A 52 -12.31 8.76 -12.81
CA ASN A 52 -11.03 8.96 -12.14
C ASN A 52 -10.91 8.12 -10.87
N TRP A 53 -9.71 7.63 -10.59
CA TRP A 53 -9.39 6.98 -9.32
C TRP A 53 -8.84 8.01 -8.33
N TRP A 54 -9.57 8.27 -7.27
CA TRP A 54 -9.21 9.26 -6.26
C TRP A 54 -8.55 8.63 -5.04
N LEU A 55 -7.51 9.30 -4.53
CA LEU A 55 -6.83 8.97 -3.28
C LEU A 55 -7.16 10.00 -2.20
N PHE A 56 -7.62 9.52 -1.05
CA PHE A 56 -7.95 10.32 0.12
C PHE A 56 -7.19 9.84 1.35
N ILE A 57 -6.95 10.77 2.27
CA ILE A 57 -6.78 10.41 3.68
C ILE A 57 -8.17 10.11 4.25
N THR A 58 -8.36 8.89 4.77
CA THR A 58 -9.67 8.37 5.18
C THR A 58 -10.26 9.17 6.34
N ASN A 59 -9.48 9.40 7.40
CA ASN A 59 -9.98 9.95 8.66
C ASN A 59 -10.47 11.40 8.55
N THR A 60 -9.84 12.21 7.70
CA THR A 60 -10.22 13.61 7.45
C THR A 60 -11.00 13.79 6.15
N HIS A 61 -11.18 12.73 5.37
CA HIS A 61 -11.74 12.77 4.02
C HIS A 61 -11.06 13.81 3.11
N THR A 62 -9.75 14.02 3.32
CA THR A 62 -8.97 15.02 2.58
C THR A 62 -8.47 14.42 1.26
N PRO A 63 -8.81 15.00 0.10
CA PRO A 63 -8.27 14.53 -1.17
C PRO A 63 -6.78 14.82 -1.25
N ILE A 64 -6.01 13.82 -1.66
CA ILE A 64 -4.59 13.99 -2.03
C ILE A 64 -4.50 14.34 -3.51
N GLY A 65 -5.17 13.54 -4.35
CA GLY A 65 -5.16 13.68 -5.79
C GLY A 65 -5.86 12.51 -6.47
N PHE A 66 -5.68 12.37 -7.77
CA PHE A 66 -6.31 11.29 -8.54
C PHE A 66 -5.47 10.82 -9.72
N TRP A 67 -5.71 9.58 -10.16
CA TRP A 67 -5.27 9.07 -11.45
C TRP A 67 -6.39 9.25 -12.48
N PRO A 68 -6.14 9.96 -13.59
CA PRO A 68 -7.10 10.04 -14.70
C PRO A 68 -7.42 8.65 -15.26
N GLN A 69 -8.65 8.43 -15.72
CA GLN A 69 -9.05 7.14 -16.30
C GLN A 69 -8.11 6.68 -17.42
N GLU A 70 -7.64 7.62 -18.24
CA GLU A 70 -6.88 7.38 -19.47
C GLU A 70 -5.49 6.79 -19.24
N VAL A 71 -5.01 6.77 -18.00
CA VAL A 71 -3.70 6.18 -17.65
C VAL A 71 -3.79 4.67 -17.42
N PHE A 72 -5.00 4.09 -17.39
CA PHE A 72 -5.23 2.67 -17.16
C PHE A 72 -5.80 1.96 -18.38
N ASP A 73 -5.15 0.87 -18.80
CA ASP A 73 -5.65 0.01 -19.88
C ASP A 73 -6.76 -0.94 -19.37
N ASP A 74 -6.54 -1.61 -18.22
CA ASP A 74 -7.35 -2.75 -17.75
C ASP A 74 -8.22 -2.47 -16.50
N PHE A 75 -8.22 -1.23 -15.97
CA PHE A 75 -8.88 -0.87 -14.70
C PHE A 75 -9.63 0.47 -14.74
N ALA A 76 -10.00 0.91 -15.94
CA ALA A 76 -10.58 2.22 -16.20
C ALA A 76 -11.94 2.44 -15.47
N PHE A 77 -12.65 1.36 -15.13
CA PHE A 77 -13.96 1.42 -14.47
C PHE A 77 -13.98 0.72 -13.10
N PHE A 78 -13.26 -0.41 -12.96
CA PHE A 78 -13.20 -1.17 -11.71
C PHE A 78 -11.81 -1.79 -11.56
N ALA A 79 -11.36 -1.96 -10.32
CA ALA A 79 -10.17 -2.72 -10.03
C ALA A 79 -10.46 -4.22 -10.25
N THR A 80 -9.65 -4.90 -11.07
CA THR A 80 -9.71 -6.36 -11.30
C THR A 80 -8.60 -7.10 -10.53
N ARG A 81 -7.68 -6.35 -9.91
CA ARG A 81 -6.59 -6.81 -9.05
C ARG A 81 -6.25 -5.70 -8.06
N VAL A 82 -6.08 -6.07 -6.80
CA VAL A 82 -5.62 -5.19 -5.72
C VAL A 82 -4.50 -5.91 -4.99
N GLU A 83 -3.43 -5.20 -4.68
CA GLU A 83 -2.25 -5.75 -4.01
C GLU A 83 -1.91 -4.91 -2.79
N PHE A 84 -1.42 -5.57 -1.75
CA PHE A 84 -1.02 -4.94 -0.49
C PHE A 84 0.36 -5.48 -0.10
N GLY A 85 1.23 -4.62 0.41
CA GLY A 85 2.57 -5.03 0.82
C GLY A 85 3.55 -3.85 0.84
N GLY A 86 4.80 -4.15 0.51
CA GLY A 86 5.87 -3.17 0.41
C GLY A 86 6.72 -3.40 -0.83
N VAL A 87 7.30 -2.32 -1.35
CA VAL A 87 8.23 -2.34 -2.47
C VAL A 87 9.52 -1.64 -2.04
N VAL A 88 10.65 -2.19 -2.47
CA VAL A 88 11.97 -1.58 -2.31
C VAL A 88 12.69 -1.60 -3.64
N TYR A 89 13.60 -0.66 -3.82
CA TYR A 89 14.40 -0.55 -5.02
C TYR A 89 15.86 -0.29 -4.65
N SER A 90 16.77 -1.03 -5.28
CA SER A 90 18.20 -0.74 -5.30
C SER A 90 18.68 -0.60 -6.75
N ALA A 91 19.61 0.32 -6.98
CA ALA A 91 20.27 0.41 -8.28
C ALA A 91 21.25 -0.76 -8.46
N PRO A 92 21.58 -1.18 -9.70
CA PRO A 92 22.54 -2.25 -9.93
C PRO A 92 23.87 -2.03 -9.20
N GLY A 93 24.32 -3.04 -8.46
CA GLY A 93 25.56 -2.98 -7.67
C GLY A 93 25.42 -2.33 -6.28
N ILE A 94 24.21 -1.90 -5.91
CA ILE A 94 23.89 -1.44 -4.56
C ILE A 94 23.12 -2.55 -3.84
N LEU A 95 23.50 -2.84 -2.59
CA LEU A 95 22.81 -3.81 -1.76
C LEU A 95 21.36 -3.40 -1.55
N GLU A 96 20.47 -4.39 -1.56
CA GLU A 96 19.05 -4.18 -1.37
C GLU A 96 18.78 -3.61 0.04
N PRO A 97 18.00 -2.52 0.17
CA PRO A 97 17.82 -1.85 1.46
C PRO A 97 16.89 -2.64 2.39
N PRO A 98 16.90 -2.39 3.70
CA PRO A 98 15.89 -2.95 4.61
C PRO A 98 14.48 -2.49 4.24
N MET A 99 13.49 -3.39 4.40
CA MET A 99 12.07 -3.09 4.20
C MET A 99 11.32 -3.15 5.53
N GLY A 100 10.34 -2.25 5.72
CA GLY A 100 9.54 -2.18 6.95
C GLY A 100 10.42 -1.83 8.14
N SER A 101 10.49 -2.71 9.13
CA SER A 101 11.37 -2.56 10.30
C SER A 101 12.81 -3.05 10.08
N GLY A 102 13.14 -3.56 8.90
CA GLY A 102 14.43 -4.21 8.63
C GLY A 102 14.53 -5.62 9.21
N SER A 103 13.39 -6.25 9.54
CA SER A 103 13.31 -7.62 10.05
C SER A 103 12.20 -8.38 9.33
N PHE A 104 12.33 -9.70 9.27
CA PHE A 104 11.24 -10.54 8.79
C PHE A 104 10.02 -10.43 9.71
N PRO A 105 8.78 -10.49 9.17
CA PRO A 105 7.58 -10.44 9.98
C PRO A 105 7.54 -11.55 11.04
N VAL A 106 7.22 -11.18 12.28
CA VAL A 106 7.09 -12.11 13.41
C VAL A 106 5.65 -12.24 13.93
N GLY A 107 4.69 -11.58 13.28
CA GLY A 107 3.29 -11.57 13.70
C GLY A 107 2.97 -10.50 14.73
N ASN A 108 3.76 -9.43 14.81
CA ASN A 108 3.56 -8.35 15.78
C ASN A 108 3.58 -6.99 15.08
N THR A 109 2.40 -6.37 14.95
CA THR A 109 2.21 -5.08 14.26
C THR A 109 2.96 -3.92 14.90
N THR A 110 3.45 -4.06 16.14
CA THR A 110 4.33 -3.05 16.76
C THR A 110 5.77 -3.13 16.25
N ARG A 111 6.17 -4.26 15.66
CA ARG A 111 7.54 -4.54 15.18
C ARG A 111 7.60 -4.79 13.67
N ASP A 112 6.50 -5.17 13.04
CA ASP A 112 6.42 -5.54 11.64
C ASP A 112 5.90 -4.37 10.80
N GLY A 113 6.39 -4.25 9.55
CA GLY A 113 5.70 -3.44 8.56
C GLY A 113 4.32 -4.04 8.28
N CYS A 114 3.29 -3.22 8.19
CA CYS A 114 1.93 -3.73 7.97
C CYS A 114 1.08 -2.83 7.07
N CYS A 115 0.21 -3.47 6.28
CA CYS A 115 -1.01 -2.90 5.74
C CYS A 115 -2.16 -3.56 6.48
N ARG A 116 -3.03 -2.76 7.12
CA ARG A 116 -4.03 -3.24 8.07
C ARG A 116 -5.40 -2.64 7.80
N ASN A 117 -6.44 -3.20 8.43
CA ASN A 117 -7.82 -2.78 8.22
C ASN A 117 -8.22 -2.83 6.73
N ILE A 118 -7.68 -3.82 6.00
CA ILE A 118 -7.88 -3.93 4.55
C ILE A 118 -9.36 -4.21 4.29
N THR A 119 -9.97 -3.34 3.50
CA THR A 119 -11.38 -3.41 3.13
C THR A 119 -11.51 -3.13 1.64
N ILE A 120 -12.18 -4.04 0.92
CA ILE A 120 -12.47 -3.89 -0.51
C ILE A 120 -13.97 -3.83 -0.69
N LEU A 121 -14.44 -2.88 -1.50
CA LEU A 121 -15.85 -2.73 -1.84
C LEU A 121 -16.08 -3.17 -3.28
N ASN A 122 -17.22 -3.81 -3.55
CA ASN A 122 -17.67 -4.07 -4.91
C ASN A 122 -18.26 -2.81 -5.56
N ASP A 123 -18.71 -2.93 -6.80
CA ASP A 123 -19.35 -1.87 -7.60
C ASP A 123 -20.66 -1.32 -6.98
N LYS A 124 -21.23 -2.02 -6.00
CA LYS A 124 -22.42 -1.59 -5.23
C LYS A 124 -22.08 -0.96 -3.88
N GLY A 125 -20.79 -0.85 -3.54
CA GLY A 125 -20.33 -0.35 -2.25
C GLY A 125 -20.47 -1.36 -1.10
N GLU A 126 -20.62 -2.65 -1.41
CA GLU A 126 -20.71 -3.72 -0.42
C GLU A 126 -19.33 -4.33 -0.16
N ASN A 127 -19.05 -4.71 1.10
CA ASN A 127 -17.79 -5.36 1.46
C ASN A 127 -17.62 -6.69 0.73
N ILE A 128 -16.46 -6.87 0.11
CA ILE A 128 -16.01 -8.16 -0.41
C ILE A 128 -15.31 -8.91 0.71
N ASP A 129 -15.68 -10.17 0.91
CA ASP A 129 -14.89 -11.09 1.74
C ASP A 129 -13.58 -11.43 1.01
N ILE A 130 -12.48 -10.93 1.56
CA ILE A 130 -11.14 -11.05 0.95
C ILE A 130 -10.65 -12.50 1.01
N GLY A 131 -11.10 -13.28 2.01
CA GLY A 131 -10.60 -14.63 2.26
C GLY A 131 -9.07 -14.65 2.34
N LYS A 132 -8.46 -15.81 2.08
CA LYS A 132 -7.00 -15.95 2.06
C LYS A 132 -6.38 -15.29 0.83
N LEU A 133 -5.42 -14.39 1.05
CA LEU A 133 -4.64 -13.79 -0.02
C LEU A 133 -3.51 -14.71 -0.51
N THR A 134 -3.17 -14.59 -1.80
CA THR A 134 -1.96 -15.22 -2.34
C THR A 134 -0.77 -14.30 -2.08
N THR A 135 0.26 -14.82 -1.42
CA THR A 135 1.50 -14.08 -1.16
C THR A 135 2.51 -14.27 -2.29
N HIS A 136 3.13 -13.18 -2.74
CA HIS A 136 4.24 -13.18 -3.70
C HIS A 136 5.43 -12.43 -3.11
N VAL A 137 6.63 -12.99 -3.26
CA VAL A 137 7.89 -12.39 -2.75
C VAL A 137 8.99 -12.59 -3.78
N ASP A 138 9.48 -11.50 -4.37
CA ASP A 138 10.49 -11.56 -5.45
C ASP A 138 11.85 -12.06 -4.95
N SER A 139 12.22 -11.74 -3.71
CA SER A 139 13.51 -12.11 -3.10
C SER A 139 13.30 -12.70 -1.70
N PRO A 140 12.87 -13.97 -1.59
CA PRO A 140 12.45 -14.58 -0.33
C PRO A 140 13.58 -14.74 0.70
N ASN A 141 14.84 -14.66 0.27
CA ASN A 141 15.99 -14.67 1.19
C ASN A 141 16.22 -13.31 1.86
N LEU A 142 15.69 -12.22 1.30
CA LEU A 142 15.92 -10.85 1.77
C LEU A 142 14.67 -10.23 2.39
N TYR A 143 13.50 -10.64 1.92
CA TYR A 143 12.19 -10.12 2.33
C TYR A 143 11.19 -11.24 2.52
N ASN A 144 10.13 -10.96 3.26
CA ASN A 144 9.00 -11.85 3.39
C ASN A 144 7.71 -11.05 3.56
N ALA A 145 6.59 -11.66 3.19
CA ALA A 145 5.25 -11.14 3.41
C ALA A 145 4.38 -12.26 4.01
N VAL A 146 3.44 -11.88 4.87
CA VAL A 146 2.57 -12.82 5.59
C VAL A 146 1.16 -12.28 5.54
N ASP A 147 0.24 -13.10 5.03
CA ASP A 147 -1.18 -12.85 5.08
C ASP A 147 -1.74 -13.18 6.48
N VAL A 148 -2.55 -12.27 7.04
CA VAL A 148 -3.23 -12.42 8.32
C VAL A 148 -4.72 -12.17 8.10
N GLU A 149 -5.44 -13.24 7.81
CA GLU A 149 -6.86 -13.23 7.41
C GLU A 149 -7.78 -12.60 8.48
N ASN A 150 -7.51 -12.86 9.76
CA ASN A 150 -8.34 -12.35 10.85
C ASN A 150 -7.48 -11.99 12.07
N ALA A 151 -7.21 -10.69 12.23
CA ALA A 151 -6.52 -10.15 13.40
C ALA A 151 -7.47 -9.57 14.46
N GLY A 152 -8.77 -9.89 14.39
CA GLY A 152 -9.82 -9.36 15.26
C GLY A 152 -10.46 -8.07 14.74
N ASP A 153 -11.49 -7.61 15.45
CA ASP A 153 -12.40 -6.55 14.98
C ASP A 153 -11.71 -5.20 14.68
N ASP A 154 -10.68 -4.84 15.46
CA ASP A 154 -9.96 -3.57 15.31
C ASP A 154 -8.95 -3.58 14.15
N TRP A 155 -8.46 -4.77 13.77
CA TRP A 155 -7.33 -4.94 12.86
C TRP A 155 -7.71 -5.54 11.51
N LYS A 156 -8.83 -6.27 11.46
CA LYS A 156 -9.41 -6.99 10.32
C LYS A 156 -8.35 -7.81 9.55
N HIS A 157 -8.51 -7.91 8.23
CA HIS A 157 -7.53 -8.51 7.34
C HIS A 157 -6.28 -7.62 7.26
N MET A 158 -5.10 -8.23 7.42
CA MET A 158 -3.82 -7.53 7.35
C MET A 158 -2.80 -8.28 6.52
N VAL A 159 -1.84 -7.53 5.96
CA VAL A 159 -0.61 -8.07 5.39
C VAL A 159 0.57 -7.52 6.19
N LEU A 160 1.39 -8.42 6.70
CA LEU A 160 2.67 -8.08 7.32
C LEU A 160 3.79 -8.24 6.30
N TYR A 161 4.76 -7.34 6.29
CA TYR A 161 5.89 -7.40 5.36
C TYR A 161 7.16 -6.81 5.96
N GLY A 162 8.30 -7.24 5.44
CA GLY A 162 9.59 -6.70 5.83
C GLY A 162 10.76 -7.63 5.53
N GLY A 163 11.95 -7.16 5.86
CA GLY A 163 13.16 -7.96 5.76
C GLY A 163 14.43 -7.11 5.89
N PRO A 164 15.56 -7.74 6.22
CA PRO A 164 16.83 -7.03 6.42
C PRO A 164 17.41 -6.43 5.13
N GLY A 165 17.02 -6.91 3.95
CA GLY A 165 17.74 -6.59 2.71
C GLY A 165 19.07 -7.33 2.61
N GLY A 166 19.96 -6.87 1.73
CA GLY A 166 21.24 -7.50 1.40
C GLY A 166 22.39 -7.25 2.40
N LEU A 167 22.08 -6.97 3.67
CA LEU A 167 23.05 -6.69 4.73
C LEU A 167 23.97 -7.88 5.05
#